data_AF-A0A093FVP6-F1
#
_entry.id   AF-A0A093FVP6-F1
#
_cell.length_a   1.000
_cell.length_b   1.000
_cell.length_c   1.000
_cell.angle_alpha   90.00
_cell.angle_beta   90.00
_cell.angle_gamma   90.00
#
_symmetry.space_group_name_H-M   'P 1'
#
loop_
_entity.id
_entity.type
_entity.pdbx_description
1 polymer ?
#
loop_
_entity_poly.entity_id
_entity_poly.type
_entity_poly.pdbx_seq_one_letter_code
_entity_poly.pdbx_strand_id
1 'polypeptide(L)'
;MWTVVGEVLSGSGRVLLEPLQSVGESLKWEKRKEAEWFGSGQEMESVSTWSPNFWRKDLEEKLLQYITAQIPPSDSSSNTDENALNLHLSQLEMTFLPNLEHRSHVFKEAGLLDTYTYCCLASLSSHLSTLTENNHFSFRQCLLLYEWCLKMHKSEIFLRPRQTPQHSLSLGTQCLAWIILKTEEKLLAVTRKEVGEALKEAFDIGKPPCADAAVIQILTEKKEAACHVCENLSEKVEAVCLEECLRFLE
;
A
#
# COMPACT_ATOMS: atom_id res chain seq x y z
N MET A 1 -10.79 -14.58 -20.38
CA MET A 1 -10.13 -13.53 -19.57
C MET A 1 -11.15 -12.60 -18.90
N TRP A 2 -11.92 -11.78 -19.64
CA TRP A 2 -12.94 -10.90 -19.04
C TRP A 2 -14.06 -11.63 -18.27
N THR A 3 -14.40 -12.86 -18.65
CA THR A 3 -15.32 -13.71 -17.88
C THR A 3 -14.75 -14.06 -16.51
N VAL A 4 -13.48 -14.47 -16.45
CA VAL A 4 -12.76 -14.76 -15.19
C VAL A 4 -12.71 -13.53 -14.29
N VAL A 5 -12.37 -12.37 -14.87
CA VAL A 5 -12.37 -11.09 -14.16
C VAL A 5 -13.79 -10.75 -13.69
N GLY A 6 -14.79 -10.78 -14.56
CA GLY A 6 -16.19 -10.48 -14.23
C GLY A 6 -16.81 -11.39 -13.17
N GLU A 7 -16.40 -12.65 -13.10
CA GLU A 7 -16.89 -13.62 -12.10
C GLU A 7 -16.19 -13.46 -10.74
N VAL A 8 -14.89 -13.18 -10.72
CA VAL A 8 -14.17 -12.78 -9.50
C VAL A 8 -14.75 -11.47 -8.95
N LEU A 9 -15.00 -10.50 -9.83
CA LEU A 9 -15.61 -9.22 -9.48
C LEU A 9 -17.05 -9.38 -8.93
N SER A 10 -17.83 -10.34 -9.44
CA SER A 10 -19.21 -10.59 -9.00
C SER A 10 -19.34 -11.49 -7.77
N GLY A 11 -18.23 -11.98 -7.19
CA GLY A 11 -18.23 -12.75 -5.93
C GLY A 11 -18.75 -14.19 -6.06
N SER A 12 -18.99 -14.67 -7.28
CA SER A 12 -19.37 -16.05 -7.57
C SER A 12 -18.12 -16.93 -7.57
N GLY A 13 -17.64 -17.35 -6.39
CA GLY A 13 -16.47 -18.22 -6.20
C GLY A 13 -16.63 -19.66 -6.72
N ARG A 14 -17.40 -19.91 -7.78
CA ARG A 14 -17.78 -21.23 -8.30
C ARG A 14 -17.20 -21.60 -9.66
N VAL A 15 -16.10 -21.00 -10.09
CA VAL A 15 -15.48 -21.42 -11.35
C VAL A 15 -14.24 -22.24 -11.08
N LEU A 16 -14.41 -23.56 -11.22
CA LEU A 16 -13.33 -24.42 -11.71
C LEU A 16 -13.01 -23.93 -13.12
N LEU A 17 -11.94 -23.15 -13.25
CA LEU A 17 -11.37 -22.88 -14.55
C LEU A 17 -10.81 -24.21 -15.05
N GLU A 18 -11.53 -24.90 -15.93
CA GLU A 18 -10.85 -25.88 -16.76
C GLU A 18 -9.74 -25.11 -17.49
N PRO A 19 -8.47 -25.53 -17.32
CA PRO A 19 -7.39 -24.94 -18.10
C PRO A 19 -7.81 -25.01 -19.57
N LEU A 20 -7.82 -23.89 -20.28
CA LEU A 20 -8.03 -23.94 -21.73
C LEU A 20 -6.88 -24.77 -22.30
N GLN A 21 -7.14 -26.06 -22.55
CA GLN A 21 -6.11 -27.08 -22.76
C GLN A 21 -5.32 -26.86 -24.06
N SER A 22 -5.75 -25.91 -24.89
CA SER A 22 -5.11 -25.59 -26.15
C SER A 22 -5.46 -24.18 -26.62
N VAL A 23 -4.47 -23.49 -27.17
CA VAL A 23 -4.61 -22.22 -27.92
C VAL A 23 -5.73 -22.31 -28.98
N GLY A 24 -5.99 -23.50 -29.53
CA GLY A 24 -7.07 -23.74 -30.49
C GLY A 24 -8.48 -23.68 -29.90
N GLU A 25 -8.66 -23.93 -28.60
CA GLU A 25 -9.98 -23.84 -27.94
C GLU A 25 -10.32 -22.40 -27.55
N SER A 26 -9.32 -21.61 -27.14
CA SER A 26 -9.45 -20.16 -27.00
C SER A 26 -9.88 -19.50 -28.30
N LEU A 27 -9.27 -19.88 -29.42
CA LEU A 27 -9.58 -19.33 -30.75
C LEU A 27 -10.99 -19.72 -31.23
N LYS A 28 -11.48 -20.91 -30.86
CA LYS A 28 -12.86 -21.34 -31.16
C LYS A 28 -13.89 -20.60 -30.31
N TRP A 29 -13.59 -20.37 -29.04
CA TRP A 29 -14.44 -19.57 -28.15
C TRP A 29 -14.51 -18.11 -28.62
N GLU A 30 -13.38 -17.55 -29.04
CA GLU A 30 -13.25 -16.20 -29.62
C GLU A 30 -14.14 -16.02 -30.86
N LYS A 31 -14.02 -16.92 -31.85
CA LYS A 31 -14.87 -16.90 -33.06
C LYS A 31 -16.36 -17.03 -32.76
N ARG A 32 -16.73 -17.77 -31.71
CA ARG A 32 -18.13 -17.93 -31.30
C ARG A 32 -18.67 -16.66 -30.64
N LYS A 33 -17.86 -15.96 -29.84
CA LYS A 33 -18.26 -14.72 -29.17
C LYS A 33 -18.29 -13.51 -30.10
N GLU A 34 -17.38 -13.45 -31.06
CA GLU A 34 -17.39 -12.43 -32.13
C GLU A 34 -18.66 -12.55 -32.98
N ALA A 35 -19.10 -13.77 -33.30
CA ALA A 35 -20.37 -14.03 -34.01
C ALA A 35 -21.63 -13.73 -33.16
N GLU A 36 -21.55 -13.81 -31.83
CA GLU A 36 -22.66 -13.46 -30.92
C GLU A 36 -22.78 -11.94 -30.71
N TRP A 37 -21.68 -11.19 -30.78
CA TRP A 37 -21.68 -9.72 -30.59
C TRP A 37 -21.91 -8.93 -31.86
N PHE A 38 -21.48 -9.44 -33.01
CA PHE A 38 -21.70 -8.81 -34.31
C PHE A 38 -22.71 -9.63 -35.10
N GLY A 39 -23.99 -9.37 -34.82
CA GLY A 39 -25.09 -9.89 -35.64
C GLY A 39 -24.85 -9.57 -37.12
N SER A 40 -24.81 -10.63 -37.92
CA SER A 40 -24.71 -10.68 -39.39
C SER A 40 -24.42 -9.37 -40.15
N GLY A 41 -23.22 -9.31 -40.73
CA GLY A 41 -23.03 -8.66 -42.02
C GLY A 41 -22.38 -7.28 -42.01
N GLN A 42 -21.10 -7.22 -41.67
CA GLN A 42 -20.19 -6.30 -42.35
C GLN A 42 -18.77 -6.84 -42.20
N GLU A 43 -18.22 -7.38 -43.30
CA GLU A 43 -16.78 -7.62 -43.44
C GLU A 43 -16.09 -6.26 -43.35
N MET A 44 -15.52 -5.96 -42.19
CA MET A 44 -14.59 -4.87 -42.01
C MET A 44 -13.19 -5.48 -41.88
N GLU A 45 -12.25 -4.92 -42.64
CA GLU A 45 -10.86 -5.37 -42.74
C GLU A 45 -10.27 -5.68 -41.37
N SER A 46 -9.61 -6.83 -41.29
CA SER A 46 -9.01 -7.42 -40.10
C SER A 46 -7.84 -6.58 -39.59
N VAL A 47 -8.13 -5.44 -38.99
CA VAL A 47 -7.17 -4.74 -38.13
C VAL A 47 -7.37 -5.31 -36.74
N SER A 48 -6.49 -6.24 -36.36
CA SER A 48 -6.47 -6.84 -35.04
C SER A 48 -6.30 -5.76 -33.98
N THR A 49 -7.41 -5.32 -33.38
CA THR A 49 -7.49 -4.48 -32.18
C THR A 49 -6.93 -5.18 -30.93
N TRP A 50 -6.47 -6.42 -31.07
CA TRP A 50 -5.82 -7.25 -30.05
C TRP A 50 -4.32 -6.97 -29.92
N SER A 51 -3.94 -5.71 -29.75
CA SER A 51 -2.63 -5.41 -29.16
C SER A 51 -2.68 -5.73 -27.66
N PRO A 52 -1.76 -6.55 -27.12
CA PRO A 52 -1.67 -6.86 -25.68
C PRO A 52 -1.61 -5.63 -24.77
N ASN A 53 -1.20 -4.48 -25.32
CA ASN A 53 -1.08 -3.23 -24.59
C ASN A 53 -2.41 -2.48 -24.43
N PHE A 54 -3.41 -2.74 -25.29
CA PHE A 54 -4.67 -1.98 -25.29
C PHE A 54 -5.59 -2.43 -24.14
N TRP A 55 -5.73 -3.74 -23.95
CA TRP A 55 -6.62 -4.32 -22.92
C TRP A 55 -6.01 -4.32 -21.53
N ARG A 56 -4.68 -4.21 -21.43
CA ARG A 56 -3.97 -4.21 -20.14
C ARG A 56 -4.37 -3.02 -19.27
N LYS A 57 -4.48 -1.83 -19.86
CA LYS A 57 -4.88 -0.61 -19.13
C LYS A 57 -6.31 -0.69 -18.62
N ASP A 58 -7.25 -1.10 -19.47
CA ASP A 58 -8.67 -1.25 -19.06
C ASP A 58 -8.84 -2.33 -17.97
N LEU A 59 -8.04 -3.40 -18.04
CA LEU A 59 -8.02 -4.45 -17.03
C LEU A 59 -7.43 -3.93 -15.71
N GLU A 60 -6.28 -3.25 -15.77
CA GLU A 60 -5.65 -2.61 -14.61
C GLU A 60 -6.61 -1.63 -13.94
N GLU A 61 -7.30 -0.78 -14.71
CA GLU A 61 -8.25 0.19 -14.18
C GLU A 61 -9.41 -0.49 -13.45
N LYS A 62 -10.01 -1.53 -14.04
CA LYS A 62 -11.12 -2.27 -13.39
C LYS A 62 -10.66 -3.02 -12.15
N LEU A 63 -9.45 -3.60 -12.18
CA LEU A 63 -8.88 -4.26 -11.01
C LEU A 63 -8.57 -3.25 -9.90
N LEU A 64 -8.01 -2.09 -10.23
CA LEU A 64 -7.78 -1.01 -9.28
C LEU A 64 -9.09 -0.55 -8.64
N GLN A 65 -10.12 -0.25 -9.44
CA GLN A 65 -11.43 0.16 -8.92
C GLN A 65 -12.01 -0.90 -7.97
N TYR A 66 -11.95 -2.18 -8.37
CA TYR A 66 -12.44 -3.26 -7.54
C TYR A 66 -11.67 -3.42 -6.24
N ILE A 67 -10.35 -3.48 -6.30
CA ILE A 67 -9.51 -3.70 -5.13
C ILE A 67 -9.67 -2.52 -4.17
N THR A 68 -9.67 -1.29 -4.69
CA THR A 68 -9.91 -0.08 -3.89
C THR A 68 -11.28 -0.12 -3.22
N ALA A 69 -12.33 -0.62 -3.87
CA ALA A 69 -13.65 -0.77 -3.26
C ALA A 69 -13.70 -1.85 -2.15
N GLN A 70 -12.73 -2.76 -2.10
CA GLN A 70 -12.60 -3.78 -1.04
C GLN A 70 -11.81 -3.26 0.17
N ILE A 71 -11.11 -2.13 0.05
CA ILE A 71 -10.40 -1.53 1.17
C ILE A 71 -11.45 -1.02 2.16
N PRO A 72 -11.38 -1.43 3.44
CA PRO A 72 -12.25 -0.89 4.46
C PRO A 72 -12.22 0.64 4.43
N PRO A 73 -13.38 1.32 4.47
CA PRO A 73 -13.38 2.77 4.54
C PRO A 73 -12.68 3.21 5.82
N SER A 74 -11.73 4.12 5.69
CA SER A 74 -11.13 4.76 6.87
C SER A 74 -12.16 5.74 7.42
N ASP A 75 -12.62 5.55 8.66
CA ASP A 75 -13.48 6.54 9.32
C ASP A 75 -12.76 7.89 9.30
N SER A 76 -13.46 8.99 9.08
CA SER A 76 -12.84 10.32 8.97
C SER A 76 -12.03 10.73 10.22
N SER A 77 -12.26 10.07 11.36
CA SER A 77 -11.51 10.21 12.61
C SER A 77 -10.17 9.46 12.66
N SER A 78 -9.95 8.48 11.78
CA SER A 78 -8.70 7.67 11.70
C SER A 78 -7.43 8.51 11.51
N ASN A 79 -7.58 9.72 10.97
CA ASN A 79 -6.49 10.66 10.75
C ASN A 79 -6.10 11.45 12.02
N THR A 80 -6.93 11.41 13.06
CA THR A 80 -6.78 12.23 14.28
C THR A 80 -6.61 11.40 15.56
N ASP A 81 -7.05 10.13 15.57
CA ASP A 81 -6.93 9.22 16.71
C ASP A 81 -6.00 8.03 16.41
N GLU A 82 -4.98 7.82 17.25
CA GLU A 82 -4.02 6.71 17.17
C GLU A 82 -4.73 5.34 17.24
N ASN A 83 -5.76 5.23 18.08
CA ASN A 83 -6.51 3.98 18.23
C ASN A 83 -7.32 3.65 16.98
N ALA A 84 -7.92 4.66 16.36
CA ALA A 84 -8.66 4.52 15.11
C ALA A 84 -7.73 4.11 13.95
N LEU A 85 -6.52 4.70 13.88
CA LEU A 85 -5.51 4.28 12.91
C LEU A 85 -5.07 2.83 13.15
N ASN A 86 -4.77 2.44 14.40
CA ASN A 86 -4.37 1.08 14.73
C ASN A 86 -5.46 0.05 14.42
N LEU A 87 -6.72 0.39 14.71
CA LEU A 87 -7.87 -0.43 14.34
C LEU A 87 -7.97 -0.59 12.82
N HIS A 88 -7.82 0.51 12.07
CA HIS A 88 -7.85 0.50 10.61
C HIS A 88 -6.74 -0.37 10.02
N LEU A 89 -5.50 -0.22 10.50
CA LEU A 89 -4.36 -1.05 10.08
C LEU A 89 -4.57 -2.54 10.44
N SER A 90 -5.20 -2.82 11.58
CA SER A 90 -5.56 -4.18 11.98
C SER A 90 -6.64 -4.77 11.07
N GLN A 91 -7.62 -3.98 10.62
CA GLN A 91 -8.61 -4.41 9.64
C GLN A 91 -7.98 -4.72 8.29
N LEU A 92 -7.05 -3.88 7.82
CA LEU A 92 -6.28 -4.16 6.61
C LEU A 92 -5.55 -5.50 6.73
N GLU A 93 -4.83 -5.72 7.83
CA GLU A 93 -4.09 -6.96 8.10
C GLU A 93 -5.00 -8.20 8.15
N MET A 94 -6.13 -8.13 8.85
CA MET A 94 -6.94 -9.30 9.17
C MET A 94 -8.01 -9.62 8.13
N THR A 95 -8.43 -8.66 7.31
CA THR A 95 -9.57 -8.84 6.37
C THR A 95 -9.20 -8.56 4.93
N PHE A 96 -8.55 -7.44 4.65
CA PHE A 96 -8.21 -7.05 3.29
C PHE A 96 -7.11 -7.94 2.70
N LEU A 97 -5.97 -8.07 3.41
CA LEU A 97 -4.83 -8.86 2.90
C LEU A 97 -5.17 -10.34 2.67
N PRO A 98 -5.84 -11.06 3.60
CA PRO A 98 -6.17 -12.47 3.39
C PRO A 98 -7.15 -12.68 2.22
N ASN A 99 -8.04 -11.72 1.98
CA ASN A 99 -8.97 -11.77 0.84
C ASN A 99 -8.22 -11.62 -0.49
N LEU A 100 -7.23 -10.73 -0.56
CA LEU A 100 -6.38 -10.60 -1.73
C LEU A 100 -5.56 -11.88 -1.99
N GLU A 101 -4.99 -12.46 -0.94
CA GLU A 101 -4.24 -13.71 -1.07
C GLU A 101 -5.13 -14.86 -1.54
N HIS A 102 -6.34 -15.01 -0.99
CA HIS A 102 -7.28 -16.04 -1.40
C HIS A 102 -7.63 -15.97 -2.89
N ARG A 103 -7.79 -14.75 -3.43
CA ARG A 103 -8.13 -14.54 -4.84
C ARG A 103 -6.94 -14.65 -5.78
N SER A 104 -5.70 -14.57 -5.28
CA SER A 104 -4.48 -14.66 -6.09
C SER A 104 -4.39 -15.95 -6.91
N HIS A 105 -4.92 -17.06 -6.38
CA HIS A 105 -5.00 -18.35 -7.07
C HIS A 105 -5.73 -18.25 -8.41
N VAL A 106 -6.89 -17.58 -8.43
CA VAL A 106 -7.71 -17.46 -9.65
C VAL A 106 -6.98 -16.64 -10.72
N PHE A 107 -6.31 -15.56 -10.32
CA PHE A 107 -5.50 -14.77 -11.24
C PHE A 107 -4.25 -15.50 -11.70
N LYS A 108 -3.67 -16.36 -10.86
CA LYS A 108 -2.56 -17.24 -11.24
C LYS A 108 -2.96 -18.25 -12.31
N GLU A 109 -4.10 -18.92 -12.14
CA GLU A 109 -4.64 -19.84 -13.16
C GLU A 109 -4.96 -19.13 -14.48
N ALA A 110 -5.39 -17.86 -14.41
CA ALA A 110 -5.66 -17.04 -15.59
C ALA A 110 -4.42 -16.40 -16.24
N GLY A 111 -3.21 -16.61 -15.70
CA GLY A 111 -1.98 -15.97 -16.19
C GLY A 111 -1.92 -14.45 -15.96
N LEU A 112 -2.67 -13.94 -14.98
CA LEU A 112 -2.82 -12.52 -14.65
C LEU A 112 -2.25 -12.16 -13.27
N LEU A 113 -1.48 -13.06 -12.63
CA LEU A 113 -0.98 -12.86 -11.28
C LEU A 113 -0.17 -11.56 -11.14
N ASP A 114 0.72 -11.26 -12.08
CA ASP A 114 1.57 -10.07 -12.01
C ASP A 114 0.74 -8.77 -12.06
N THR A 115 -0.25 -8.70 -12.96
CA THR A 115 -1.17 -7.56 -13.07
C THR A 115 -2.03 -7.43 -11.81
N TYR A 116 -2.55 -8.54 -11.30
CA TYR A 116 -3.33 -8.55 -10.07
C TYR A 116 -2.51 -8.07 -8.86
N THR A 117 -1.31 -8.63 -8.69
CA THR A 117 -0.38 -8.22 -7.63
C THR A 117 -0.07 -6.73 -7.74
N TYR A 118 0.26 -6.24 -8.94
CA TYR A 118 0.50 -4.81 -9.17
C TYR A 118 -0.69 -3.94 -8.72
N CYS A 119 -1.91 -4.26 -9.16
CA CYS A 119 -3.10 -3.50 -8.77
C CYS A 119 -3.34 -3.54 -7.25
N CYS A 120 -3.11 -4.69 -6.60
CA CYS A 120 -3.21 -4.80 -5.14
C CYS A 120 -2.27 -3.83 -4.42
N LEU A 121 -1.01 -3.79 -4.85
CA LEU A 121 0.01 -2.95 -4.26
C LEU A 121 -0.24 -1.47 -4.55
N ALA A 122 -0.66 -1.13 -5.76
CA ALA A 122 -0.98 0.24 -6.15
C ALA A 122 -2.20 0.77 -5.36
N SER A 123 -3.26 -0.02 -5.22
CA SER A 123 -4.43 0.35 -4.39
C SER A 123 -4.05 0.50 -2.92
N LEU A 124 -3.28 -0.42 -2.35
CA LEU A 124 -2.81 -0.30 -0.97
C LEU A 124 -1.90 0.92 -0.78
N SER A 125 -0.96 1.14 -1.70
CA SER A 125 -0.08 2.31 -1.68
C SER A 125 -0.85 3.60 -1.72
N SER A 126 -1.82 3.71 -2.65
CA SER A 126 -2.68 4.88 -2.76
C SER A 126 -3.44 5.11 -1.45
N HIS A 127 -4.00 4.06 -0.86
CA HIS A 127 -4.71 4.17 0.41
C HIS A 127 -3.82 4.67 1.55
N LEU A 128 -2.65 4.05 1.75
CA LEU A 128 -1.72 4.48 2.81
C LEU A 128 -1.23 5.91 2.59
N SER A 129 -0.98 6.32 1.33
CA SER A 129 -0.68 7.71 1.01
C SER A 129 -1.82 8.64 1.45
N THR A 130 -3.08 8.33 1.13
CA THR A 130 -4.23 9.16 1.55
C THR A 130 -4.40 9.25 3.08
N LEU A 131 -4.11 8.18 3.83
CA LEU A 131 -4.09 8.24 5.30
C LEU A 131 -3.06 9.27 5.80
N THR A 132 -1.91 9.31 5.13
CA THR A 132 -0.81 10.22 5.45
C THR A 132 -0.88 11.58 4.76
N GLU A 133 -1.86 11.90 3.92
CA GLU A 133 -1.87 13.21 3.23
C GLU A 133 -2.29 14.35 4.17
N ASN A 134 -2.92 14.04 5.31
CA ASN A 134 -3.33 15.05 6.28
C ASN A 134 -2.14 15.66 7.03
N ASN A 135 -2.13 16.99 7.15
CA ASN A 135 -1.08 17.80 7.79
C ASN A 135 -1.01 17.65 9.33
N HIS A 136 -1.85 16.78 9.92
CA HIS A 136 -1.99 16.61 11.37
C HIS A 136 -1.53 15.25 11.88
N PHE A 137 -0.87 14.43 11.05
CA PHE A 137 -0.33 13.14 11.50
C PHE A 137 0.76 13.37 12.56
N SER A 138 0.53 12.85 13.76
CA SER A 138 1.46 12.93 14.89
C SER A 138 2.63 11.96 14.74
N PHE A 139 3.69 12.17 15.54
CA PHE A 139 4.83 11.25 15.58
C PHE A 139 4.41 9.79 15.82
N ARG A 140 3.50 9.55 16.77
CA ARG A 140 3.03 8.19 17.10
C ARG A 140 2.27 7.54 15.96
N GLN A 141 1.41 8.29 15.28
CA GLN A 141 0.68 7.79 14.11
C GLN A 141 1.65 7.45 12.95
N CYS A 142 2.63 8.32 12.69
CA CYS A 142 3.69 8.04 11.72
C CYS A 142 4.45 6.75 12.07
N LEU A 143 4.84 6.60 13.34
CA LEU A 143 5.59 5.45 13.83
C LEU A 143 4.79 4.16 13.70
N LEU A 144 3.51 4.18 14.08
CA LEU A 144 2.60 3.04 13.97
C LEU A 144 2.45 2.58 12.51
N LEU A 145 2.25 3.53 11.59
CA LEU A 145 2.17 3.21 10.16
C LEU A 145 3.51 2.66 9.63
N TYR A 146 4.63 3.24 10.05
CA TYR A 146 5.96 2.78 9.66
C TYR A 146 6.23 1.35 10.13
N GLU A 147 5.92 1.06 11.40
CA GLU A 147 6.02 -0.28 11.99
C GLU A 147 5.17 -1.30 11.23
N TRP A 148 3.91 -0.94 10.93
CA TRP A 148 3.02 -1.80 10.15
C TRP A 148 3.58 -2.07 8.75
N CYS A 149 4.07 -1.04 8.05
CA CYS A 149 4.67 -1.20 6.73
C CYS A 149 5.93 -2.09 6.77
N LEU A 150 6.79 -1.92 7.77
CA LEU A 150 7.96 -2.78 7.99
C LEU A 150 7.55 -4.22 8.27
N LYS A 151 6.54 -4.44 9.11
CA LYS A 151 5.99 -5.76 9.39
C LYS A 151 5.48 -6.41 8.10
N MET A 152 4.75 -5.67 7.28
CA MET A 152 4.23 -6.18 6.00
C MET A 152 5.33 -6.44 4.97
N HIS A 153 6.38 -5.61 4.92
CA HIS A 153 7.52 -5.84 4.04
C HIS A 153 8.33 -7.08 4.45
N LYS A 154 8.47 -7.32 5.76
CA LYS A 154 9.14 -8.53 6.30
C LYS A 154 8.27 -9.78 6.15
N SER A 155 6.95 -9.62 6.25
CA SER A 155 6.02 -10.73 6.10
C SER A 155 5.90 -11.08 4.63
N GLU A 156 6.18 -12.34 4.27
CA GLU A 156 6.04 -12.85 2.89
C GLU A 156 4.58 -12.83 2.36
N ILE A 157 3.63 -12.17 3.04
CA ILE A 157 2.20 -12.08 2.72
C ILE A 157 1.96 -11.53 1.30
N PHE A 158 2.92 -10.78 0.73
CA PHE A 158 2.89 -10.32 -0.65
C PHE A 158 3.80 -11.10 -1.63
N LEU A 159 4.58 -12.09 -1.16
CA LEU A 159 5.77 -12.60 -1.84
C LEU A 159 5.94 -14.13 -1.83
N ARG A 160 4.87 -14.92 -1.95
CA ARG A 160 5.02 -16.34 -2.30
C ARG A 160 4.97 -16.59 -3.81
N PRO A 161 6.09 -16.52 -4.53
CA PRO A 161 6.42 -17.52 -5.54
C PRO A 161 7.45 -18.47 -4.93
N ARG A 162 6.99 -19.67 -4.55
CA ARG A 162 7.92 -20.78 -4.32
C ARG A 162 8.65 -21.02 -5.65
N GLN A 163 9.93 -20.66 -5.69
CA GLN A 163 10.94 -20.91 -6.75
C GLN A 163 10.99 -19.89 -7.92
N THR A 164 11.85 -18.88 -7.81
CA THR A 164 12.70 -18.39 -8.93
C THR A 164 13.92 -17.62 -8.39
N PRO A 165 15.06 -17.60 -9.13
CA PRO A 165 16.34 -17.08 -8.62
C PRO A 165 16.33 -15.55 -8.50
N GLN A 166 17.06 -15.09 -7.49
CA GLN A 166 17.47 -13.71 -7.22
C GLN A 166 17.82 -12.96 -8.52
N HIS A 167 17.24 -11.78 -8.76
CA HIS A 167 17.91 -10.59 -9.35
C HIS A 167 16.95 -9.44 -9.71
N SER A 168 15.63 -9.60 -9.65
CA SER A 168 14.68 -8.48 -9.72
C SER A 168 13.86 -8.42 -8.44
N LEU A 169 14.01 -7.36 -7.63
CA LEU A 169 13.01 -7.05 -6.60
C LEU A 169 11.65 -7.04 -7.31
N SER A 170 10.70 -7.85 -6.82
CA SER A 170 9.35 -7.83 -7.37
C SER A 170 8.78 -6.42 -7.25
N LEU A 171 7.89 -6.04 -8.18
CA LEU A 171 7.24 -4.74 -8.18
C LEU A 171 6.57 -4.41 -6.84
N GLY A 172 6.13 -5.44 -6.09
CA GLY A 172 5.60 -5.30 -4.74
C GLY A 172 6.59 -4.97 -3.64
N THR A 173 7.78 -5.56 -3.68
CA THR A 173 8.84 -5.17 -2.76
C THR A 173 9.25 -3.72 -3.01
N GLN A 174 9.26 -3.26 -4.26
CA GLN A 174 9.58 -1.86 -4.61
C GLN A 174 8.51 -0.88 -4.13
N CYS A 175 7.22 -1.19 -4.30
CA CYS A 175 6.13 -0.33 -3.81
C CYS A 175 6.11 -0.21 -2.29
N LEU A 176 6.23 -1.32 -1.54
CA LEU A 176 6.26 -1.28 -0.08
C LEU A 176 7.49 -0.54 0.45
N ALA A 177 8.67 -0.75 -0.17
CA ALA A 177 9.87 0.00 0.16
C ALA A 177 9.68 1.52 -0.05
N TRP A 178 9.01 1.92 -1.13
CA TRP A 178 8.70 3.33 -1.38
C TRP A 178 7.77 3.92 -0.31
N ILE A 179 6.73 3.19 0.10
CA ILE A 179 5.82 3.64 1.18
C ILE A 179 6.59 3.79 2.50
N ILE A 180 7.42 2.79 2.85
CA ILE A 180 8.27 2.84 4.05
C ILE A 180 9.14 4.10 4.04
N LEU A 181 9.79 4.40 2.92
CA LEU A 181 10.62 5.60 2.77
C LEU A 181 9.78 6.89 2.92
N LYS A 182 8.59 6.96 2.31
CA LYS A 182 7.72 8.13 2.42
C LYS A 182 7.18 8.35 3.83
N THR A 183 6.81 7.27 4.52
CA THR A 183 6.40 7.34 5.92
C THR A 183 7.57 7.73 6.82
N GLU A 184 8.79 7.25 6.53
CA GLU A 184 10.00 7.66 7.24
C GLU A 184 10.27 9.16 7.08
N GLU A 185 10.27 9.67 5.84
CA GLU A 185 10.45 11.10 5.55
C GLU A 185 9.44 11.95 6.34
N LYS A 186 8.17 11.52 6.37
CA LYS A 186 7.13 12.22 7.12
C LYS A 186 7.33 12.12 8.63
N LEU A 187 7.71 10.96 9.15
CA LEU A 187 8.03 10.76 10.57
C LEU A 187 9.13 11.70 11.03
N LEU A 188 10.21 11.81 10.25
CA LEU A 188 11.32 12.71 10.53
C LEU A 188 10.90 14.19 10.47
N ALA A 189 10.06 14.57 9.50
CA ALA A 189 9.53 15.92 9.41
C ALA A 189 8.65 16.30 10.61
N VAL A 190 7.78 15.38 11.06
CA VAL A 190 6.93 15.57 12.24
C VAL A 190 7.77 15.63 13.52
N THR A 191 8.78 14.76 13.64
CA THR A 191 9.75 14.80 14.74
C THR A 191 10.39 16.17 14.86
N ARG A 192 10.92 16.70 13.76
CA ARG A 192 11.53 18.03 13.71
C ARG A 192 10.55 19.11 14.17
N LYS A 193 9.33 19.09 13.66
CA LYS A 193 8.28 20.06 14.01
C LYS A 193 7.95 20.02 15.51
N GLU A 194 7.65 18.84 16.05
CA GLU A 194 7.25 18.67 17.45
C GLU A 194 8.38 19.02 18.42
N VAL A 195 9.64 18.69 18.09
CA VAL A 195 10.81 19.09 18.89
C VAL A 195 11.02 20.60 18.85
N GLY A 196 10.92 21.23 17.68
CA GLY A 196 11.03 22.68 17.54
C GLY A 196 9.92 23.44 18.30
N GLU A 197 8.70 22.90 18.32
CA GLU A 197 7.59 23.42 19.13
C GLU A 197 7.89 23.29 20.63
N ALA A 198 8.37 22.12 21.08
CA ALA A 198 8.74 21.90 22.48
C ALA A 198 9.89 22.80 22.96
N LEU A 199 10.90 23.03 22.11
CA LEU A 199 12.01 23.94 22.41
C LEU A 199 11.50 25.39 22.56
N LYS A 200 10.70 25.88 21.60
CA LYS A 200 10.10 27.22 21.71
C LYS A 200 9.27 27.36 22.98
N GLU A 201 8.48 26.33 23.28
CA GLU A 201 7.66 26.29 24.48
C GLU A 201 8.50 26.35 25.76
N ALA A 202 9.63 25.67 25.79
CA ALA A 202 10.46 25.60 26.98
C ALA A 202 11.19 26.91 27.29
N PHE A 203 11.58 27.65 26.26
CA PHE A 203 12.31 28.91 26.38
C PHE A 203 11.42 30.15 26.23
N ASP A 204 10.10 29.98 26.17
CA ASP A 204 9.14 31.09 26.14
C ASP A 204 9.18 31.91 27.44
N ILE A 205 9.29 33.22 27.29
CA ILE A 205 9.40 34.17 28.41
C ILE A 205 8.11 34.12 29.25
N GLY A 206 8.20 33.59 30.47
CA GLY A 206 7.10 33.51 31.43
C GLY A 206 6.70 32.10 31.86
N LYS A 207 7.31 31.04 31.30
CA LYS A 207 7.09 29.66 31.74
C LYS A 207 8.02 29.24 32.89
N PRO A 208 7.57 28.33 33.77
CA PRO A 208 8.36 27.88 34.93
C PRO A 208 9.58 27.04 34.49
N PRO A 209 10.64 26.99 35.32
CA PRO A 209 11.92 26.31 35.02
C PRO A 209 11.83 24.78 34.82
N CYS A 210 10.64 24.18 34.89
CA CYS A 210 10.43 22.76 34.64
C CYS A 210 10.41 22.39 33.14
N ALA A 211 10.50 23.37 32.25
CA ALA A 211 10.33 23.15 30.82
C ALA A 211 11.55 22.49 30.16
N ASP A 212 12.75 22.65 30.73
CA ASP A 212 13.97 21.97 30.27
C ASP A 212 13.87 20.44 30.40
N ALA A 213 13.25 19.95 31.48
CA ALA A 213 13.02 18.52 31.69
C ALA A 213 12.01 17.95 30.69
N ALA A 214 11.03 18.76 30.25
CA ALA A 214 10.04 18.35 29.25
C ALA A 214 10.68 18.16 27.87
N VAL A 215 11.65 19.00 27.50
CA VAL A 215 12.42 18.83 26.24
C VAL A 215 13.21 17.52 26.28
N ILE A 216 13.97 17.26 27.36
CA ILE A 216 14.74 16.01 27.51
C ILE A 216 13.82 14.80 27.46
N GLN A 217 12.65 14.87 28.10
CA GLN A 217 11.66 13.81 28.09
C GLN A 217 11.15 13.52 26.66
N ILE A 218 10.76 14.55 25.91
CA ILE A 218 10.26 14.40 24.53
C ILE A 218 11.32 13.78 23.62
N LEU A 219 12.58 14.23 23.73
CA LEU A 219 13.69 13.67 22.94
C LEU A 219 13.91 12.18 23.25
N THR A 220 13.88 11.84 24.54
CA THR A 220 14.09 10.48 25.03
C THR A 220 12.95 9.56 24.58
N GLU A 221 11.69 9.97 24.79
CA GLU A 221 10.52 9.19 24.41
C GLU A 221 10.47 8.90 22.91
N LYS A 222 10.80 9.88 22.06
CA LYS A 222 10.82 9.69 20.60
C LYS A 222 11.90 8.71 20.15
N LYS A 223 13.11 8.84 20.71
CA LYS A 223 14.22 7.94 20.42
C LYS A 223 13.88 6.51 20.86
N GLU A 224 13.38 6.34 22.08
CA GLU A 224 12.99 5.03 22.62
C GLU A 224 11.88 4.39 21.79
N ALA A 225 10.84 5.15 21.44
CA ALA A 225 9.76 4.68 20.59
C ALA A 225 10.27 4.23 19.20
N ALA A 226 11.17 5.00 18.57
CA ALA A 226 11.78 4.62 17.31
C ALA A 226 12.68 3.37 17.43
N CYS A 227 13.44 3.26 18.52
CA CYS A 227 14.30 2.13 18.85
C CYS A 227 13.51 0.82 18.99
N HIS A 228 12.32 0.88 19.58
CA HIS A 228 11.42 -0.28 19.66
C HIS A 228 11.03 -0.83 18.29
N VAL A 229 10.99 0.00 17.24
CA VAL A 229 10.65 -0.42 15.88
C VAL A 229 11.89 -0.91 15.12
N CYS A 230 12.93 -0.08 15.00
CA CYS A 230 14.24 -0.50 14.50
C CYS A 230 15.36 0.51 14.84
N GLU A 231 16.59 0.00 14.97
CA GLU A 231 17.77 0.79 15.33
C GLU A 231 18.09 1.89 14.29
N ASN A 232 18.01 1.58 13.01
CA ASN A 232 18.22 2.56 11.93
C ASN A 232 17.22 3.74 11.96
N LEU A 233 15.96 3.51 12.36
CA LEU A 233 15.01 4.60 12.54
C LEU A 233 15.37 5.45 13.77
N SER A 234 15.78 4.80 14.86
CA SER A 234 16.23 5.47 16.09
C SER A 234 17.39 6.43 15.82
N GLU A 235 18.41 5.99 15.09
CA GLU A 235 19.56 6.84 14.71
C GLU A 235 19.12 8.07 13.90
N LYS A 236 18.20 7.91 12.95
CA LYS A 236 17.68 9.02 12.14
C LYS A 236 16.83 9.99 12.97
N VAL A 237 15.98 9.48 13.86
CA VAL A 237 15.18 10.30 14.79
C VAL A 237 16.09 11.08 15.72
N GLU A 238 17.10 10.45 16.29
CA GLU A 238 18.11 11.10 17.14
C GLU A 238 18.87 12.19 16.38
N ALA A 239 19.32 11.91 15.16
CA ALA A 239 20.01 12.89 14.32
C ALA A 239 19.13 14.13 14.05
N VAL A 240 17.85 13.95 13.71
CA VAL A 240 16.91 15.06 13.47
C VAL A 240 16.63 15.86 14.74
N CYS A 241 16.48 15.19 15.87
CA CYS A 241 16.33 15.82 17.17
C CYS A 241 17.53 16.73 17.50
N LEU A 242 18.74 16.22 17.37
CA LEU A 242 19.97 16.96 17.64
C LEU A 242 20.15 18.13 16.66
N GLU A 243 19.85 17.93 15.37
CA GLU A 243 19.89 18.98 14.36
C GLU A 243 18.95 20.13 14.72
N GLU A 244 17.71 19.84 15.16
CA GLU A 244 16.76 20.88 15.54
C GLU A 244 17.17 21.60 16.84
N CYS A 245 17.74 20.88 17.81
CA CYS A 245 18.32 21.51 19.00
C CYS A 245 19.48 22.46 18.65
N LEU A 246 20.38 22.05 17.77
CA LEU A 246 21.48 22.91 17.32
C LEU A 246 20.95 24.15 16.60
N ARG A 247 19.99 23.97 15.68
CA ARG A 247 19.39 25.07 14.93
C ARG A 247 18.61 26.05 15.82
N PHE A 248 18.12 25.61 16.97
CA PHE A 248 17.47 26.48 17.96
C PHE A 248 18.47 27.31 18.78
N LEU A 249 19.71 26.83 18.96
CA LEU A 249 20.75 27.52 19.72
C LEU A 249 21.52 28.56 18.88
N GLU A 250 21.45 28.46 17.56
CA GLU A 250 22.02 29.41 16.58
C GLU A 250 21.14 30.66 16.41
#